data_AF-A0AAN7UZD4-F1
#
_entry.id   AF-A0AAN7UZD4-F1
#
_cell.length_a   1.000
_cell.length_b   1.000
_cell.length_c   1.000
_cell.angle_alpha   90.00
_cell.angle_beta   90.00
_cell.angle_gamma   90.00
#
_symmetry.space_group_name_H-M   'P 1'
#
loop_
_entity.id
_entity.type
_entity.pdbx_description
1 polymer ?
#
loop_
_entity_poly.entity_id
_entity_poly.type
_entity_poly.pdbx_seq_one_letter_code
_entity_poly.pdbx_strand_id
1 'polypeptide(L)'
;MSYLRVRGRHRKISFINFHAHTEEKDDIKNEFYDQLEEEYNKIPKYDTKIILGDANAKIGKEEEYRPTIGKFSKHEITNNNGKE
;
A
#
# COMPACT_ATOMS: atom_id res chain seq x y z
N MET A 1 -2.46 -8.12 7.79
CA MET A 1 -1.17 -7.40 7.74
C MET A 1 -0.11 -8.19 8.50
N SER A 2 1.14 -8.07 8.08
CA SER A 2 2.28 -8.70 8.76
C SER A 2 3.34 -7.64 9.03
N TYR A 3 4.04 -7.78 10.15
CA TYR A 3 5.05 -6.83 10.59
C TYR A 3 6.40 -7.52 10.76
N LEU A 4 7.45 -6.90 10.23
CA LEU A 4 8.83 -7.35 10.42
C LEU A 4 9.71 -6.17 10.83
N ARG A 5 10.48 -6.33 11.90
CA ARG A 5 11.47 -5.33 12.33
C ARG A 5 12.85 -5.94 12.33
N VAL A 6 13.73 -5.36 11.51
CA VAL A 6 15.12 -5.82 11.35
C VAL A 6 16.07 -4.77 11.94
N ARG A 7 17.11 -5.24 12.64
CA ARG A 7 18.19 -4.38 13.13
C ARG A 7 19.27 -4.26 12.05
N GLY A 8 19.33 -3.10 11.39
CA GLY A 8 20.46 -2.76 10.51
C GLY A 8 21.66 -2.23 11.29
N ARG A 9 22.76 -1.97 10.57
CA ARG A 9 24.01 -1.42 11.13
C ARG A 9 23.83 -0.02 11.73
N HIS A 10 23.01 0.83 11.09
CA HIS A 10 22.86 2.25 11.45
C HIS A 10 21.46 2.61 11.95
N ARG A 11 20.44 1.89 11.47
CA ARG A 11 19.03 2.08 11.86
C ARG A 11 18.31 0.75 11.90
N LYS A 12 17.21 0.72 12.66
CA LYS A 12 16.23 -0.36 12.57
C LYS A 12 15.32 -0.08 11.37
N ILE A 13 14.92 -1.13 10.68
CA ILE A 13 14.03 -1.06 9.52
C ILE A 13 12.75 -1.81 9.89
N SER A 14 11.62 -1.13 9.77
CA SER A 14 10.29 -1.69 10.02
C SER A 14 9.55 -1.84 8.70
N PHE A 15 9.13 -3.06 8.43
CA PHE A 15 8.34 -3.45 7.28
C PHE A 15 6.90 -3.68 7.72
N ILE A 16 5.95 -3.03 7.05
CA ILE A 16 4.54 -3.38 7.12
C ILE A 16 4.18 -4.01 5.78
N ASN A 17 3.91 -5.32 5.79
CA ASN A 17 3.38 -6.02 4.63
C ASN A 17 1.85 -6.08 4.71
N PHE A 18 1.17 -5.66 3.64
CA PHE A 18 -0.29 -5.68 3.59
C PHE A 18 -0.82 -6.38 2.33
N HIS A 19 -2.07 -6.79 2.40
CA HIS A 19 -2.84 -7.27 1.26
C HIS A 19 -4.22 -6.64 1.39
N ALA A 20 -4.50 -5.65 0.54
CA ALA A 20 -5.77 -4.95 0.56
C ALA A 20 -6.90 -5.89 0.12
N HIS A 21 -8.13 -5.60 0.56
CA HIS A 21 -9.28 -6.36 0.10
C HIS A 21 -9.52 -6.19 -1.40
N THR A 22 -10.11 -7.22 -2.02
CA THR A 22 -10.53 -7.18 -3.42
C THR A 22 -11.69 -6.19 -3.62
N GLU A 23 -11.89 -5.80 -4.87
CA GLU A 23 -12.77 -4.73 -5.35
C GLU A 23 -14.22 -4.79 -4.85
N GLU A 24 -14.75 -5.97 -4.52
CA GLU A 24 -16.15 -6.19 -4.15
C GLU A 24 -16.50 -5.76 -2.72
N LYS A 25 -15.52 -5.23 -1.97
CA LYS A 25 -15.66 -4.95 -0.54
C LYS A 25 -15.36 -3.49 -0.19
N ASP A 26 -16.09 -2.56 -0.81
CA ASP A 26 -15.95 -1.12 -0.53
C ASP A 26 -16.29 -0.75 0.93
N ASP A 27 -17.25 -1.45 1.55
CA ASP A 27 -17.73 -1.13 2.91
C ASP A 27 -16.65 -1.27 4.00
N ILE A 28 -15.63 -2.12 3.76
CA ILE A 28 -14.54 -2.38 4.72
C ILE A 28 -13.22 -1.71 4.29
N LYS A 29 -13.24 -0.92 3.22
CA LYS A 29 -12.05 -0.30 2.67
C LYS A 29 -11.45 0.71 3.65
N ASN A 30 -12.27 1.62 4.16
CA ASN A 30 -11.79 2.68 5.06
C ASN A 30 -11.20 2.08 6.34
N GLU A 31 -11.89 1.12 6.95
CA GLU A 31 -11.41 0.43 8.16
C GLU A 31 -10.03 -0.22 7.92
N PHE A 32 -9.81 -0.82 6.75
CA PHE A 32 -8.52 -1.42 6.41
C PHE A 32 -7.39 -0.38 6.34
N TYR A 33 -7.62 0.77 5.69
CA TYR A 33 -6.61 1.82 5.57
C TYR A 33 -6.38 2.55 6.91
N ASP A 34 -7.43 2.72 7.72
CA ASP A 34 -7.31 3.27 9.08
C ASP A 34 -6.44 2.35 9.97
N GLN A 35 -6.63 1.03 9.89
CA GLN A 35 -5.79 0.05 10.58
C GLN A 35 -4.33 0.10 10.09
N LEU A 36 -4.11 0.26 8.80
CA LEU A 36 -2.76 0.40 8.23
C LEU A 36 -2.07 1.67 8.74
N GLU A 37 -2.79 2.79 8.81
CA GLU A 37 -2.28 4.05 9.35
C GLU A 37 -1.96 3.93 10.85
N GLU A 38 -2.81 3.26 11.63
CA GLU A 38 -2.57 3.00 13.05
C GLU A 38 -1.28 2.19 13.26
N GLU A 39 -1.08 1.11 12.51
CA GLU A 39 0.14 0.30 12.56
C GLU A 39 1.39 1.09 12.13
N TYR A 40 1.26 1.93 11.10
CA TYR A 40 2.34 2.84 10.68
C TYR A 40 2.73 3.82 11.79
N ASN A 41 1.74 4.36 12.50
CA ASN A 41 1.94 5.33 13.58
C ASN A 41 2.56 4.70 14.84
N LYS A 42 2.33 3.40 15.08
CA LYS A 42 2.99 2.65 16.17
C LYS A 42 4.50 2.49 15.97
N ILE A 43 5.00 2.59 14.72
CA ILE A 43 6.44 2.42 14.45
C ILE A 43 7.23 3.63 15.00
N PRO A 44 8.30 3.40 15.79
CA PRO A 44 9.15 4.47 16.30
C PRO A 44 9.68 5.39 15.20
N LYS A 45 9.65 6.71 15.42
CA LYS A 45 10.02 7.73 14.43
C LYS A 45 11.46 7.59 13.87
N TYR A 46 12.37 6.97 14.62
CA TYR A 46 13.77 6.79 14.20
C TYR A 46 13.98 5.57 13.30
N ASP A 47 13.02 4.65 13.26
CA ASP A 47 13.08 3.50 12.37
C ASP A 47 12.81 3.94 10.92
N THR A 48 13.53 3.34 9.96
CA THR A 48 13.15 3.43 8.55
C THR A 48 11.87 2.63 8.35
N LYS A 49 10.79 3.29 7.91
CA LYS A 49 9.50 2.65 7.66
C LYS A 49 9.38 2.28 6.18
N ILE A 50 9.02 1.03 5.90
CA ILE A 50 8.75 0.53 4.56
C ILE A 50 7.38 -0.12 4.58
N ILE A 51 6.45 0.46 3.82
CA ILE A 51 5.14 -0.14 3.57
C ILE A 51 5.25 -0.87 2.22
N LEU A 52 4.85 -2.12 2.18
CA LEU A 52 4.88 -2.95 0.98
C LEU A 52 3.72 -3.93 1.00
N GLY A 53 3.43 -4.50 -0.16
CA GLY A 53 2.36 -5.47 -0.28
C GLY A 53 1.54 -5.23 -1.53
N ASP A 54 0.42 -5.92 -1.60
CA ASP A 54 -0.51 -5.81 -2.70
C ASP A 54 -1.68 -4.90 -2.30
N ALA A 55 -1.78 -3.75 -2.96
CA ALA A 55 -2.81 -2.77 -2.71
C ALA A 55 -4.13 -3.06 -3.45
N ASN A 56 -4.18 -4.08 -4.32
CA ASN A 56 -5.33 -4.35 -5.17
C ASN A 56 -5.86 -3.06 -5.84
N ALA A 57 -4.94 -2.22 -6.32
CA ALA A 57 -5.27 -0.98 -6.98
C ALA A 57 -5.67 -1.24 -8.43
N LYS A 58 -6.79 -0.64 -8.87
CA LYS A 58 -7.12 -0.57 -10.29
C LYS A 58 -6.37 0.61 -10.84
N ILE A 59 -5.41 0.35 -11.72
CA ILE A 59 -4.76 1.40 -12.49
C ILE A 59 -5.38 1.37 -13.88
N GLY A 60 -5.97 2.47 -14.31
CA GLY A 60 -6.62 2.63 -15.61
C GLY A 60 -5.60 2.88 -16.72
N LYS A 61 -6.06 3.42 -17.85
CA LYS A 61 -5.22 3.70 -19.03
C LYS A 61 -4.74 5.15 -19.12
N GLU A 62 -4.86 5.90 -18.04
CA GLU A 62 -4.42 7.28 -17.95
C GLU A 62 -2.92 7.39 -18.27
N GLU A 63 -2.53 8.43 -19.01
CA GLU A 63 -1.17 8.55 -19.55
C GLU A 63 -0.11 8.61 -18.45
N GLU A 64 -0.45 9.18 -17.30
CA GLU A 64 0.41 9.31 -16.13
C GLU A 64 0.92 7.96 -15.59
N TYR A 65 0.13 6.88 -15.72
CA TYR A 65 0.51 5.56 -15.18
C TYR A 65 1.19 4.66 -16.21
N ARG A 66 1.09 4.98 -17.51
CA ARG A 66 1.67 4.18 -18.61
C ARG A 66 3.16 3.85 -18.47
N PRO A 67 4.03 4.73 -17.92
CA PRO A 67 5.43 4.37 -17.70
C PRO A 67 5.61 3.13 -16.81
N THR A 68 4.66 2.86 -15.91
CA THR A 68 4.73 1.77 -14.93
C THR A 68 3.90 0.56 -15.37
N ILE A 69 2.67 0.77 -15.85
CA ILE A 69 1.73 -0.31 -16.19
C ILE A 69 1.75 -0.72 -17.68
N GLY A 70 2.38 0.06 -18.54
CA GLY A 70 2.36 -0.13 -19.98
C GLY A 70 1.04 0.30 -20.64
N LYS A 71 0.84 -0.11 -21.89
CA LYS A 71 -0.30 0.32 -22.73
C LYS A 71 -1.59 -0.49 -22.51
N PHE A 72 -1.49 -1.67 -21.91
CA PHE A 72 -2.56 -2.66 -21.87
C PHE A 72 -3.00 -2.95 -20.45
N SER A 73 -3.52 -1.94 -19.75
CA SER A 73 -4.17 -2.17 -18.46
C SER A 73 -5.47 -2.96 -18.64
N LYS A 74 -5.77 -3.81 -17.65
CA LYS A 74 -7.06 -4.50 -17.50
C LYS A 74 -8.22 -3.52 -17.27
N HIS A 75 -7.95 -2.38 -16.64
CA HIS A 75 -8.97 -1.41 -16.25
C HIS A 75 -8.91 -0.16 -17.13
N GLU A 76 -10.04 0.48 -17.36
CA GLU A 76 -10.10 1.76 -18.09
C GLU A 76 -9.82 2.95 -17.17
N ILE A 77 -10.34 2.91 -15.94
CA ILE A 77 -10.29 4.01 -14.96
C ILE A 77 -9.56 3.55 -13.70
N THR A 78 -8.68 4.41 -13.20
CA THR A 78 -7.95 4.21 -11.95
C THR A 78 -8.87 4.40 -10.75
N ASN A 79 -8.85 3.47 -9.79
CA ASN A 79 -9.56 3.63 -8.53
C ASN A 79 -8.73 4.38 -7.48
N ASN A 80 -9.33 4.68 -6.34
CA ASN A 80 -8.67 5.41 -5.25
C ASN A 80 -8.00 4.47 -4.23
N ASN A 81 -7.60 3.25 -4.62
CA ASN A 81 -6.86 2.37 -3.72
C ASN A 81 -5.39 2.77 -3.75
N GLY A 82 -4.82 3.10 -2.59
CA GLY A 82 -3.44 3.57 -2.51
C GLY A 82 -3.20 4.98 -3.08
N LYS A 83 -4.27 5.76 -3.29
CA LYS A 83 -4.18 7.20 -3.55
C LYS A 83 -4.31 7.96 -2.23
N GLU A 84 -3.40 8.89 -2.00
CA GLU A 84 -3.48 9.93 -0.94
C GLU A 84 -4.37 11.10 -1.38
#